data_AF-A0A7Z9QWT3-F1
#
_entry.id   AF-A0A7Z9QWT3-F1
#
_cell.length_a   1.000
_cell.length_b   1.000
_cell.length_c   1.000
_cell.angle_alpha   90.00
_cell.angle_beta   90.00
_cell.angle_gamma   90.00
#
_symmetry.space_group_name_H-M   'P 1'
#
loop_
_entity.id
_entity.type
_entity.pdbx_description
1 polymer ?
#
loop_
_entity_poly.entity_id
_entity_poly.type
_entity_poly.pdbx_seq_one_letter_code
_entity_poly.pdbx_strand_id
1 'polypeptide(L)'
;MSNLKSHTQPEIIQAIQEAATWAALKTWRMDNIDLVFRTLPLPDPFHLDPWYTVDWVIKARRRALSQMVAMDSVKEISAKDGQLWVYEPEVSISDGVSSVESAGFLDEHNCPPWDLWVGYVREERKKYVLSWIPPSVVPLAKAGYDTNVEDCIYWLADLGCKLQIEL
;
A
#
# COMPACT_ATOMS: atom_id res chain seq x y z
N MET A 1 11.85 11.58 25.01
CA MET A 1 11.83 11.52 23.54
C MET A 1 11.25 10.17 23.16
N SER A 2 10.00 10.14 22.71
CA SER A 2 9.37 8.91 22.21
C SER A 2 10.17 8.47 20.98
N ASN A 3 10.72 7.25 20.97
CA ASN A 3 11.28 6.64 19.77
C ASN A 3 10.11 6.45 18.80
N LEU A 4 9.94 7.39 17.88
CA LEU A 4 8.84 7.32 16.92
C LEU A 4 9.16 6.22 15.92
N LYS A 5 8.27 5.24 15.77
CA LYS A 5 8.48 4.09 14.91
C LYS A 5 8.22 4.43 13.44
N SER A 6 9.14 3.99 12.59
CA SER A 6 9.06 4.01 11.13
C SER A 6 9.64 2.70 10.62
N HIS A 7 9.15 2.21 9.49
CA HIS A 7 9.82 1.12 8.79
C HIS A 7 11.09 1.68 8.11
N THR A 8 12.13 0.86 8.07
CA THR A 8 13.41 1.15 7.42
C THR A 8 13.35 0.85 5.94
N GLN A 9 14.27 1.41 5.14
CA GLN A 9 14.34 1.15 3.71
C GLN A 9 14.48 -0.35 3.37
N PRO A 10 15.34 -1.15 4.03
CA PRO A 10 15.42 -2.58 3.77
C PRO A 10 14.10 -3.34 4.05
N GLU A 11 13.38 -2.98 5.12
CA GLU A 11 12.08 -3.57 5.43
C GLU A 11 11.04 -3.23 4.36
N ILE A 12 11.05 -2.00 3.85
CA ILE A 12 10.17 -1.54 2.78
C ILE A 12 10.47 -2.29 1.47
N ILE A 13 11.75 -2.43 1.09
CA ILE A 13 12.15 -3.17 -0.12
C ILE A 13 11.66 -4.63 -0.05
N GLN A 14 11.88 -5.30 1.08
CA GLN A 14 11.39 -6.66 1.29
C GLN A 14 9.86 -6.73 1.22
N ALA A 15 9.17 -5.77 1.82
CA ALA A 15 7.71 -5.72 1.80
C ALA A 15 7.15 -5.47 0.39
N ILE A 16 7.86 -4.72 -0.46
CA ILE A 16 7.52 -4.55 -1.89
C ILE A 16 7.63 -5.89 -2.63
N GLN A 17 8.73 -6.64 -2.44
CA GLN A 17 8.92 -7.98 -3.01
C GLN A 17 7.79 -8.95 -2.65
N GLU A 18 7.37 -8.92 -1.39
CA GLU A 18 6.26 -9.70 -0.88
C GLU A 18 4.91 -9.25 -1.48
N ALA A 19 4.66 -7.93 -1.55
CA ALA A 19 3.43 -7.38 -2.13
C ALA A 19 3.28 -7.73 -3.62
N ALA A 20 4.36 -7.67 -4.41
CA ALA A 20 4.31 -8.06 -5.82
C ALA A 20 4.07 -9.56 -6.01
N THR A 21 4.74 -10.38 -5.20
CA THR A 21 4.51 -11.84 -5.21
C THR A 21 3.06 -12.15 -4.86
N TRP A 22 2.53 -11.50 -3.81
CA TRP A 22 1.12 -11.63 -3.41
C TRP A 22 0.16 -11.21 -4.52
N ALA A 23 0.40 -10.07 -5.16
CA ALA A 23 -0.45 -9.59 -6.25
C ALA A 23 -0.43 -10.49 -7.49
N ALA A 24 0.74 -11.04 -7.85
CA ALA A 24 0.86 -11.99 -8.94
C ALA A 24 0.01 -13.25 -8.69
N LEU A 25 -0.06 -13.72 -7.44
CA LEU A 25 -0.92 -14.85 -7.04
C LEU A 25 -2.42 -14.53 -7.08
N LYS A 26 -2.81 -13.25 -7.15
CA LYS A 26 -4.20 -12.78 -7.10
C LYS A 26 -4.74 -12.32 -8.45
N THR A 27 -3.88 -12.14 -9.45
CA THR A 27 -4.23 -11.54 -10.76
C THR A 27 -5.34 -12.32 -11.51
N TRP A 28 -5.59 -13.58 -11.18
CA TRP A 28 -6.67 -14.39 -11.77
C TRP A 28 -8.05 -14.19 -11.14
N ARG A 29 -8.20 -13.33 -10.11
CA ARG A 29 -9.47 -13.08 -9.38
C ARG A 29 -9.95 -11.63 -9.42
N MET A 30 -9.70 -10.86 -10.48
CA MET A 30 -10.04 -9.43 -10.52
C MET A 30 -11.55 -9.11 -10.70
N ASP A 31 -12.44 -10.05 -10.38
CA ASP A 31 -13.90 -9.88 -10.47
C ASP A 31 -14.49 -9.05 -9.31
N ASN A 32 -13.75 -8.90 -8.21
CA ASN A 32 -14.11 -7.98 -7.11
C ASN A 32 -12.83 -7.36 -6.51
N ILE A 33 -12.39 -6.22 -7.06
CA ILE A 33 -11.09 -5.61 -6.72
C ILE A 33 -10.94 -5.31 -5.23
N ASP A 34 -12.02 -4.92 -4.56
CA ASP A 34 -12.05 -4.63 -3.14
C ASP A 34 -11.66 -5.87 -2.32
N LEU A 35 -12.27 -7.02 -2.62
CA LEU A 35 -11.99 -8.29 -1.93
C LEU A 35 -10.65 -8.92 -2.31
N VAL A 36 -10.07 -8.55 -3.45
CA VAL A 36 -8.82 -9.18 -3.95
C VAL A 36 -7.62 -8.81 -3.08
N PHE A 37 -7.54 -7.56 -2.65
CA PHE A 37 -6.39 -6.98 -1.95
C PHE A 37 -6.72 -6.51 -0.52
N ARG A 38 -7.88 -6.89 0.02
CA ARG A 38 -8.26 -6.68 1.42
C ARG A 38 -8.53 -8.02 2.11
N THR A 39 -7.58 -8.96 2.02
CA THR A 39 -7.85 -10.35 2.43
C THR A 39 -8.02 -10.55 3.93
N LEU A 40 -7.38 -9.72 4.75
CA LEU A 40 -7.54 -9.72 6.21
C LEU A 40 -8.58 -8.67 6.61
N PRO A 41 -9.60 -9.00 7.43
CA PRO A 41 -10.52 -7.97 7.91
C PRO A 41 -9.78 -7.01 8.86
N LEU A 42 -9.68 -5.74 8.46
CA LEU A 42 -9.15 -4.65 9.27
C LEU A 42 -10.24 -3.60 9.48
N PRO A 43 -11.12 -3.77 10.50
CA PRO A 43 -12.07 -2.72 10.84
C PRO A 43 -11.30 -1.54 11.43
N ASP A 44 -11.39 -0.38 10.79
CA ASP A 44 -10.75 0.88 11.17
C ASP A 44 -9.22 0.76 11.43
N PRO A 45 -8.42 0.59 10.37
CA PRO A 45 -6.99 0.28 10.50
C PRO A 45 -6.15 1.35 11.22
N PHE A 46 -6.65 2.59 11.33
CA PHE A 46 -5.88 3.71 11.88
C PHE A 46 -6.43 4.22 13.23
N HIS A 47 -7.40 3.52 13.84
CA HIS A 47 -7.94 3.88 15.16
C HIS A 47 -6.90 3.84 16.29
N LEU A 48 -5.93 2.94 16.19
CA LEU A 48 -4.95 2.65 17.25
C LEU A 48 -3.58 3.27 16.93
N ASP A 49 -2.66 2.45 16.41
CA ASP A 49 -1.30 2.83 16.05
C ASP A 49 -1.07 2.45 14.57
N PRO A 50 -1.03 3.43 13.66
CA PRO A 50 -0.79 3.20 12.25
C PRO A 50 0.47 2.36 11.96
N TRP A 51 1.54 2.52 12.73
CA TRP A 51 2.75 1.72 12.53
C TRP A 51 2.49 0.26 12.87
N TYR A 52 1.79 -0.01 13.99
CA TYR A 52 1.50 -1.39 14.41
C TYR A 52 0.57 -2.09 13.42
N THR A 53 -0.46 -1.38 12.92
CA THR A 53 -1.38 -1.93 11.93
C THR A 53 -0.61 -2.29 10.64
N VAL A 54 0.22 -1.39 10.13
CA VAL A 54 1.00 -1.65 8.91
C VAL A 54 2.02 -2.79 9.12
N ASP A 55 2.73 -2.80 10.25
CA ASP A 55 3.68 -3.87 10.59
C ASP A 55 2.97 -5.24 10.70
N TRP A 56 1.78 -5.27 11.30
CA TRP A 56 0.97 -6.49 11.41
C TRP A 56 0.57 -7.01 10.02
N VAL A 57 0.11 -6.14 9.13
CA VAL A 57 -0.27 -6.51 7.76
C VAL A 57 0.92 -7.08 6.99
N ILE A 58 2.07 -6.42 7.05
CA ILE A 58 3.30 -6.88 6.39
C ILE A 58 3.69 -8.27 6.93
N LYS A 59 3.69 -8.46 8.25
CA LYS A 59 4.02 -9.74 8.88
C LYS A 59 3.02 -10.84 8.55
N ALA A 60 1.73 -10.52 8.49
CA ALA A 60 0.68 -11.46 8.13
C ALA A 60 0.84 -11.92 6.67
N ARG A 61 1.08 -11.00 5.73
CA ARG A 61 1.40 -11.31 4.33
C ARG A 61 2.63 -12.18 4.21
N ARG A 62 3.73 -11.83 4.90
CA ARG A 62 4.97 -12.62 4.92
C ARG A 62 4.74 -14.06 5.40
N ARG A 63 3.98 -14.22 6.50
CA ARG A 63 3.64 -15.54 7.04
C ARG A 63 2.78 -16.36 6.09
N ALA A 64 1.82 -15.73 5.41
CA ALA A 64 1.00 -16.41 4.41
C ALA A 64 1.85 -16.84 3.20
N LEU A 65 2.71 -15.96 2.69
CA LEU A 65 3.62 -16.26 1.57
C LEU A 65 4.57 -17.41 1.89
N SER A 66 5.15 -17.47 3.09
CA SER A 66 6.06 -18.57 3.46
C SER A 66 5.39 -19.94 3.53
N GLN A 67 4.05 -19.99 3.59
CA GLN A 67 3.26 -21.22 3.51
C GLN A 67 2.85 -21.58 2.09
N MET A 68 2.86 -20.61 1.16
CA MET A 68 2.36 -20.77 -0.21
C MET A 68 3.47 -20.91 -1.26
N VAL A 69 4.65 -20.33 -0.99
CA VAL A 69 5.71 -20.14 -1.97
C VAL A 69 7.05 -20.55 -1.35
N ALA A 70 7.88 -21.27 -2.10
CA ALA A 70 9.26 -21.54 -1.70
C ALA A 70 10.08 -20.24 -1.69
N MET A 71 10.97 -20.05 -0.70
CA MET A 71 11.77 -18.82 -0.51
C MET A 71 12.46 -18.32 -1.79
N ASP A 72 12.88 -19.22 -2.68
CA ASP A 72 13.60 -18.87 -3.92
C ASP A 72 12.69 -18.31 -5.03
N SER A 73 11.38 -18.23 -4.81
CA SER A 73 10.42 -17.71 -5.81
C SER A 73 9.98 -16.26 -5.56
N VAL A 74 10.60 -15.58 -4.58
CA VAL A 74 10.39 -14.14 -4.38
C VAL A 74 11.01 -13.41 -5.57
N LYS A 75 10.19 -12.66 -6.31
CA LYS A 75 10.67 -11.88 -7.46
C LYS A 75 11.58 -10.75 -6.98
N GLU A 76 12.75 -10.62 -7.61
CA GLU A 76 13.41 -9.33 -7.70
C GLU A 76 12.51 -8.39 -8.49
N ILE A 77 12.17 -7.24 -7.90
CA ILE A 77 11.27 -6.24 -8.48
C ILE A 77 12.13 -5.17 -9.12
N SER A 78 11.83 -4.83 -10.37
CA SER A 78 12.29 -3.61 -11.02
C SER A 78 11.27 -2.49 -10.82
N ALA A 79 11.70 -1.22 -10.95
CA ALA A 79 10.80 -0.06 -11.01
C ALA A 79 9.70 -0.16 -12.10
N LYS A 80 9.81 -1.08 -13.05
CA LYS A 80 8.80 -1.38 -14.08
C LYS A 80 7.65 -2.26 -13.56
N ASP A 81 7.83 -2.91 -12.43
CA ASP A 81 6.90 -3.93 -11.93
C ASP A 81 5.79 -3.37 -11.05
N GLY A 82 5.81 -2.08 -10.69
CA GLY A 82 4.75 -1.37 -9.95
C GLY A 82 5.17 0.03 -9.54
N GLN A 83 4.26 0.79 -8.93
CA GLN A 83 4.51 2.17 -8.52
C GLN A 83 4.26 2.38 -7.02
N LEU A 84 5.08 3.20 -6.38
CA LEU A 84 4.89 3.55 -4.98
C LEU A 84 3.91 4.69 -4.81
N TRP A 85 3.05 4.50 -3.83
CA TRP A 85 1.95 5.38 -3.49
C TRP A 85 2.05 5.78 -2.03
N VAL A 86 1.71 7.03 -1.75
CA VAL A 86 1.67 7.60 -0.40
C VAL A 86 0.22 7.85 -0.01
N TYR A 87 -0.14 7.45 1.20
CA TYR A 87 -1.44 7.71 1.80
C TYR A 87 -1.27 8.34 3.19
N GLU A 88 -1.88 9.49 3.40
CA GLU A 88 -1.88 10.26 4.65
C GLU A 88 -3.26 10.12 5.34
N PRO A 89 -3.46 9.11 6.21
CA PRO A 89 -4.78 8.82 6.80
C PRO A 89 -5.34 9.96 7.66
N GLU A 90 -4.46 10.77 8.26
CA GLU A 90 -4.86 11.93 9.09
C GLU A 90 -5.43 13.10 8.27
N VAL A 91 -5.24 13.10 6.94
CA VAL A 91 -5.74 14.14 6.03
C VAL A 91 -7.08 13.76 5.40
N SER A 92 -7.42 12.47 5.42
CA SER A 92 -8.62 11.97 4.76
C SER A 92 -9.91 12.49 5.41
N ILE A 93 -10.83 13.03 4.60
CA ILE A 93 -12.17 13.46 5.05
C ILE A 93 -13.29 12.52 4.61
N SER A 94 -12.95 11.46 3.86
CA SER A 94 -13.84 10.32 3.58
C SER A 94 -15.13 10.68 2.84
N ASP A 95 -15.03 11.36 1.71
CA ASP A 95 -16.20 11.72 0.89
C ASP A 95 -16.75 10.57 0.02
N GLY A 96 -16.01 9.45 -0.08
CA GLY A 96 -16.37 8.26 -0.85
C GLY A 96 -16.22 8.38 -2.37
N VAL A 97 -15.85 9.55 -2.91
CA VAL A 97 -15.77 9.78 -4.37
C VAL A 97 -14.67 8.93 -4.98
N SER A 98 -13.47 8.97 -4.40
CA SER A 98 -12.33 8.18 -4.90
C SER A 98 -12.59 6.68 -4.85
N SER A 99 -13.45 6.20 -3.94
CA SER A 99 -13.85 4.79 -3.89
C SER A 99 -14.66 4.38 -5.11
N VAL A 100 -15.65 5.18 -5.49
CA VAL A 100 -16.50 4.92 -6.65
C VAL A 100 -15.68 4.96 -7.94
N GLU A 101 -14.86 6.00 -8.11
CA GLU A 101 -14.09 6.23 -9.34
C GLU A 101 -12.97 5.19 -9.53
N SER A 102 -12.44 4.65 -8.43
CA SER A 102 -11.45 3.57 -8.46
C SER A 102 -12.07 2.16 -8.46
N ALA A 103 -13.40 2.06 -8.65
CA ALA A 103 -14.16 0.81 -8.62
C ALA A 103 -13.98 -0.02 -7.33
N GLY A 104 -13.76 0.64 -6.18
CA GLY A 104 -13.51 0.01 -4.88
C GLY A 104 -12.05 -0.35 -4.62
N PHE A 105 -11.13 0.02 -5.52
CA PHE A 105 -9.70 -0.12 -5.23
C PHE A 105 -9.33 0.72 -4.00
N LEU A 106 -9.77 1.97 -3.93
CA LEU A 106 -9.77 2.75 -2.69
C LEU A 106 -11.07 2.48 -1.92
N ASP A 107 -10.99 2.47 -0.59
CA ASP A 107 -12.19 2.42 0.24
C ASP A 107 -12.80 3.82 0.42
N GLU A 108 -13.89 3.90 1.19
CA GLU A 108 -14.60 5.15 1.46
C GLU A 108 -13.74 6.23 2.14
N HIS A 109 -12.65 5.82 2.81
CA HIS A 109 -11.68 6.69 3.46
C HIS A 109 -10.45 7.01 2.59
N ASN A 110 -10.52 6.78 1.27
CA ASN A 110 -9.40 6.91 0.33
C ASN A 110 -8.24 5.94 0.62
N CYS A 111 -8.45 4.94 1.48
CA CYS A 111 -7.39 4.06 1.92
C CYS A 111 -7.09 3.01 0.84
N PRO A 112 -5.83 2.87 0.41
CA PRO A 112 -5.44 1.82 -0.51
C PRO A 112 -5.56 0.44 0.13
N PRO A 113 -5.75 -0.63 -0.67
CA PRO A 113 -5.91 -1.97 -0.12
C PRO A 113 -4.73 -2.39 0.74
N TRP A 114 -5.01 -2.90 1.94
CA TRP A 114 -3.95 -3.18 2.91
C TRP A 114 -3.01 -4.31 2.51
N ASP A 115 -3.43 -5.27 1.69
CA ASP A 115 -2.51 -6.30 1.18
C ASP A 115 -1.37 -5.69 0.33
N LEU A 116 -1.49 -4.43 -0.08
CA LEU A 116 -0.49 -3.69 -0.84
C LEU A 116 0.35 -2.71 0.01
N TRP A 117 0.09 -2.60 1.32
CA TRP A 117 0.91 -1.76 2.19
C TRP A 117 2.31 -2.35 2.37
N VAL A 118 3.33 -1.50 2.24
CA VAL A 118 4.74 -1.88 2.28
C VAL A 118 5.55 -1.13 3.33
N GLY A 119 4.97 -0.11 3.95
CA GLY A 119 5.62 0.56 5.06
C GLY A 119 4.78 1.67 5.67
N TYR A 120 5.15 2.02 6.89
CA TYR A 120 4.70 3.25 7.53
C TYR A 120 5.92 4.10 7.79
N VAL A 121 5.89 5.34 7.30
CA VAL A 121 7.00 6.28 7.41
C VAL A 121 6.57 7.45 8.27
N ARG A 122 7.47 7.87 9.15
CA ARG A 122 7.31 9.07 9.95
C ARG A 122 8.52 9.97 9.81
N GLU A 123 8.28 11.15 9.27
CA GLU A 123 9.22 12.25 9.17
C GLU A 123 8.79 13.37 10.13
N GLU A 124 9.62 14.41 10.30
CA GLU A 124 9.39 15.47 11.30
C GLU A 124 7.99 16.10 11.25
N ARG A 125 7.38 16.16 10.06
CA ARG A 125 6.05 16.77 9.83
C ARG A 125 5.06 15.87 9.11
N LYS A 126 5.45 14.66 8.72
CA LYS A 126 4.62 13.79 7.87
C LYS A 126 4.56 12.37 8.43
N LYS A 127 3.39 11.78 8.31
CA LYS A 127 3.09 10.40 8.71
C LYS A 127 2.28 9.79 7.58
N TYR A 128 2.78 8.74 6.97
CA TYR A 128 2.12 8.16 5.83
C TYR A 128 2.35 6.66 5.71
N VAL A 129 1.39 6.01 5.05
CA VAL A 129 1.48 4.63 4.60
C VAL A 129 2.02 4.62 3.18
N LEU A 130 3.02 3.80 2.94
CA LEU A 130 3.48 3.45 1.61
C LEU A 130 2.73 2.22 1.13
N SER A 131 2.21 2.30 -0.09
CA SER A 131 1.62 1.16 -0.80
C SER A 131 2.35 0.92 -2.11
N TRP A 132 2.52 -0.34 -2.48
CA TRP A 132 3.02 -0.71 -3.80
C TRP A 132 1.85 -1.08 -4.70
N ILE A 133 1.68 -0.36 -5.80
CA ILE A 133 0.54 -0.50 -6.70
C ILE A 133 0.96 -1.35 -7.91
N PRO A 134 0.38 -2.56 -8.08
CA PRO A 134 0.64 -3.39 -9.25
C PRO A 134 0.20 -2.70 -10.55
N PRO A 135 0.91 -2.89 -11.68
CA PRO A 135 0.59 -2.28 -12.97
C PRO A 135 -0.84 -2.57 -13.45
N SER A 136 -1.37 -3.75 -13.13
CA SER A 136 -2.73 -4.16 -13.50
C SER A 136 -3.83 -3.32 -12.86
N VAL A 137 -3.54 -2.63 -11.76
CA VAL A 137 -4.52 -1.79 -11.01
C VAL A 137 -4.15 -0.31 -11.02
N VAL A 138 -3.03 0.07 -11.64
CA VAL A 138 -2.65 1.48 -11.82
C VAL A 138 -3.76 2.33 -12.46
N PRO A 139 -4.49 1.87 -13.49
CA PRO A 139 -5.60 2.65 -14.04
C PRO A 139 -6.70 2.95 -13.02
N LEU A 140 -7.03 1.98 -12.14
CA LEU A 140 -8.03 2.15 -11.09
C LEU A 140 -7.54 3.11 -10.00
N ALA A 141 -6.29 2.93 -9.55
CA ALA A 141 -5.67 3.80 -8.57
C ALA A 141 -5.61 5.25 -9.09
N LYS A 142 -5.22 5.43 -10.36
CA LYS A 142 -5.18 6.75 -11.00
C LYS A 142 -6.56 7.41 -11.09
N ALA A 143 -7.61 6.66 -11.43
CA ALA A 143 -8.97 7.19 -11.48
C ALA A 143 -9.40 7.77 -10.13
N GLY A 144 -9.15 7.05 -9.03
CA GLY A 144 -9.42 7.57 -7.68
C GLY A 144 -8.58 8.81 -7.32
N TYR A 145 -7.29 8.80 -7.64
CA TYR A 145 -6.40 9.95 -7.41
C TYR A 145 -6.80 11.20 -8.16
N ASP A 146 -7.16 11.08 -9.44
CA ASP A 146 -7.56 12.24 -10.25
C ASP A 146 -8.84 12.91 -9.71
N THR A 147 -9.60 12.23 -8.85
CA THR A 147 -10.79 12.76 -8.18
C THR A 147 -10.59 13.12 -6.71
N ASN A 148 -9.44 12.81 -6.13
CA ASN A 148 -9.16 13.11 -4.74
C ASN A 148 -8.81 14.60 -4.58
N VAL A 149 -9.74 15.38 -4.06
CA VAL A 149 -9.55 16.82 -3.79
C VAL A 149 -8.86 17.10 -2.46
N GLU A 150 -8.63 16.05 -1.66
CA GLU A 150 -8.10 16.12 -0.30
C GLU A 150 -6.57 16.11 -0.27
N ASP A 151 -5.92 15.72 -1.37
CA ASP A 151 -4.48 15.47 -1.48
C ASP A 151 -3.93 14.51 -0.42
N CYS A 152 -4.79 13.61 0.10
CA CYS A 152 -4.42 12.60 1.09
C CYS A 152 -3.77 11.36 0.45
N ILE A 153 -3.78 11.29 -0.88
CA ILE A 153 -3.17 10.23 -1.69
C ILE A 153 -2.37 10.82 -2.84
N TYR A 154 -1.17 10.30 -3.09
CA TYR A 154 -0.33 10.75 -4.21
C TYR A 154 0.76 9.75 -4.58
N TRP A 155 1.24 9.82 -5.83
CA TRP A 155 2.37 9.00 -6.27
C TRP A 155 3.67 9.51 -5.65
N LEU A 156 4.52 8.59 -5.20
CA LEU A 156 5.81 8.97 -4.60
C LEU A 156 6.71 9.72 -5.60
N ALA A 157 6.61 9.39 -6.89
CA ALA A 157 7.35 10.03 -7.96
C ALA A 157 7.03 11.53 -8.13
N ASP A 158 5.80 11.95 -7.81
CA ASP A 158 5.33 13.33 -7.98
C ASP A 158 5.92 14.28 -6.95
N LEU A 159 6.41 13.76 -5.82
CA LEU A 159 7.08 14.57 -4.80
C LEU A 159 8.44 15.12 -5.24
N GLY A 160 8.92 14.77 -6.43
CA GLY A 160 10.31 15.05 -6.88
C GLY A 160 11.36 14.47 -5.93
N CYS A 161 10.92 13.65 -4.97
CA CYS A 161 11.69 13.20 -3.85
C CYS A 161 12.43 11.96 -4.31
N LYS A 162 13.75 12.06 -4.31
CA LYS A 162 14.67 10.93 -4.45
C LYS A 162 14.56 10.01 -3.23
N LEU A 163 13.39 9.42 -2.98
CA LEU A 163 13.38 8.03 -2.53
C LEU A 163 13.84 7.22 -3.74
N GLN A 164 15.14 7.35 -4.05
CA GLN A 164 15.91 6.38 -4.81
C GLN A 164 15.96 5.14 -3.91
N ILE A 165 14.81 4.47 -3.80
CA ILE A 165 14.81 3.04 -3.59
C ILE A 165 15.39 2.52 -4.91
N GLU A 166 16.72 2.50 -4.99
CA GLU A 166 17.40 1.72 -6.01
C GLU A 166 16.95 0.28 -5.77
N LEU A 167 15.92 -0.12 -6.52
CA LEU A 167 15.47 -1.49 -6.70
C LEU A 167 16.40 -2.17 -7.69
#